data_AF-A0A0X8D1Y5-F1
#
_entry.id   AF-A0A0X8D1Y5-F1
#
_cell.length_a   1.000
_cell.length_b   1.000
_cell.length_c   1.000
_cell.angle_alpha   90.00
_cell.angle_beta   90.00
_cell.angle_gamma   90.00
#
_symmetry.space_group_name_H-M   'P 1'
#
loop_
_entity.id
_entity.type
_entity.pdbx_description
1 polymer ?
#
loop_
_entity_poly.entity_id
_entity_poly.type
_entity_poly.pdbx_seq_one_letter_code
_entity_poly.pdbx_strand_id
1 'polypeptide(L)'
;MNRNAPFSFKEVIILLISVIIACISLFFITYGIIETAKKGKDWLEPTIGSLGNLGGGIIGGIVAYIVASYQVRKSTDLHEQVSLKTTYSMLRLIKEEIDYNIEVLSSLIPYEDTSEHKELINSHLQETQWLNCSPNLGPEVSDATFTKLCSFYRQISVLKSSSKFKVDPDLLDAAKSLGNNALEGLNNMIQEITRKLNN
;
A
#
# COMPACT_ATOMS: atom_id res chain seq x y z
N MET A 1 2.60 8.13 26.11
CA MET A 1 2.52 9.47 25.50
C MET A 1 3.81 9.72 24.72
N ASN A 2 3.92 9.16 23.51
CA ASN A 2 5.04 9.42 22.59
C ASN A 2 4.46 10.14 21.38
N ARG A 3 4.44 11.47 21.43
CA ARG A 3 4.16 12.30 20.25
C ARG A 3 5.44 12.31 19.42
N ASN A 4 5.56 11.34 18.52
CA ASN A 4 6.52 11.44 17.43
C ASN A 4 6.21 12.75 16.71
N ALA A 5 7.13 13.72 16.80
CA ALA A 5 6.96 14.99 16.13
C ALA A 5 6.71 14.70 14.63
N PRO A 6 5.70 15.32 14.00
CA PRO A 6 5.30 15.03 12.62
C PRO A 6 6.32 15.51 11.58
N PHE A 7 7.48 15.99 12.03
CA PHE A 7 8.55 16.53 11.21
C PHE A 7 9.82 15.70 11.40
N SER A 8 10.38 15.24 10.30
CA SER A 8 11.68 14.61 10.24
C SER A 8 12.76 15.62 10.67
N PHE A 9 13.80 15.16 11.39
CA PHE A 9 14.95 16.00 11.76
C PHE A 9 15.55 16.75 10.57
N LYS A 10 15.52 16.13 9.38
CA LYS A 10 15.96 16.74 8.12
C LYS A 10 15.07 17.93 7.70
N GLU A 11 13.76 17.82 7.89
CA GLU A 11 12.79 18.88 7.57
C GLU A 11 12.96 20.08 8.51
N VAL A 12 13.25 19.82 9.80
CA VAL A 12 13.58 20.87 10.78
C VAL A 12 14.86 21.61 10.39
N ILE A 13 15.90 20.88 9.95
CA ILE A 13 17.15 21.49 9.47
C ILE A 13 16.90 22.37 8.24
N ILE A 14 16.11 21.90 7.26
CA ILE A 14 15.80 22.68 6.05
C ILE A 14 15.02 23.95 6.41
N LEU A 15 14.06 23.86 7.33
CA LEU A 15 13.33 25.03 7.84
C LEU A 15 14.30 26.03 8.49
N LEU A 16 15.20 25.55 9.35
CA LEU A 16 16.19 26.37 10.04
C LEU A 16 17.12 27.09 9.06
N ILE A 17 17.63 26.38 8.06
CA ILE A 17 18.45 26.96 6.98
C ILE A 17 17.65 28.01 6.22
N SER A 18 16.38 27.75 5.91
CA SER A 18 15.52 28.69 5.18
C SER A 18 15.26 29.97 5.99
N VAL A 19 15.04 29.85 7.30
CA VAL A 19 14.91 30.99 8.22
C VAL A 19 16.21 31.78 8.30
N ILE A 20 17.35 31.12 8.39
CA ILE A 20 18.67 31.78 8.40
C ILE A 20 18.89 32.56 7.10
N ILE A 21 18.61 31.94 5.95
CA ILE A 21 18.71 32.60 4.64
C ILE A 21 17.78 33.81 4.58
N ALA A 22 16.52 33.68 5.02
CA ALA A 22 15.57 34.79 5.04
C ALA A 22 16.02 35.95 5.94
N CYS A 23 16.55 35.66 7.13
CA CYS A 23 17.10 36.66 8.03
C CYS A 23 18.34 37.37 7.43
N ILE A 24 19.24 36.62 6.80
CA ILE A 24 20.42 37.16 6.11
C ILE A 24 19.98 38.06 4.95
N SER A 25 19.03 37.61 4.12
CA SER A 25 18.49 38.40 3.02
C SER A 25 17.82 39.67 3.50
N LEU A 26 16.99 39.61 4.54
CA LEU A 26 16.37 40.78 5.17
C LEU A 26 17.42 41.76 5.70
N PHE A 27 18.48 41.25 6.33
CA PHE A 27 19.59 42.08 6.81
C PHE A 27 20.29 42.82 5.66
N PHE A 28 20.67 42.12 4.59
CA PHE A 28 21.31 42.75 3.42
C PHE A 28 20.40 43.74 2.70
N ILE A 29 19.10 43.44 2.57
CA ILE A 29 18.12 44.35 1.99
C ILE A 29 18.02 45.62 2.85
N THR A 30 17.87 45.48 4.17
CA THR A 30 17.73 46.61 5.09
C THR A 30 19.00 47.47 5.12
N TYR A 31 20.18 46.84 5.15
CA TYR A 31 21.46 47.53 5.07
C TYR A 31 21.61 48.28 3.74
N GLY A 32 21.25 47.64 2.63
CA GLY A 32 21.22 48.25 1.30
C GLY A 32 20.30 49.47 1.28
N ILE A 33 19.08 49.37 1.81
CA ILE A 33 18.14 50.50 1.90
C ILE A 33 18.77 51.68 2.66
N ILE A 34 19.32 51.44 3.86
CA ILE A 34 19.91 52.48 4.71
C ILE A 34 21.08 53.19 4.01
N GLU A 35 22.00 52.43 3.44
CA GLU A 35 23.21 52.99 2.84
C GLU A 35 22.93 53.72 1.53
N THR A 36 21.91 53.28 0.81
CA THR A 36 21.50 53.92 -0.43
C THR A 36 20.66 55.17 -0.14
N ALA A 37 19.80 55.16 0.88
CA ALA A 37 18.96 56.30 1.27
C ALA A 37 19.79 57.54 1.64
N LYS A 38 20.98 57.32 2.25
CA LYS A 38 21.97 58.39 2.50
C LYS A 38 22.45 59.09 1.22
N LYS A 39 22.33 58.46 0.04
CA LYS A 39 22.82 58.99 -1.24
C LYS A 39 21.77 59.80 -2.02
N GLY A 40 20.50 59.82 -1.59
CA GLY A 40 19.46 60.74 -2.08
C GLY A 40 19.18 60.69 -3.58
N LYS A 41 19.12 59.50 -4.21
CA LYS A 41 18.92 59.35 -5.67
C LYS A 41 17.64 58.59 -6.04
N ASP A 42 16.99 59.01 -7.12
CA ASP A 42 15.69 58.50 -7.62
C ASP A 42 15.63 57.00 -7.97
N TRP A 43 16.76 56.33 -8.16
CA TRP A 43 16.82 54.89 -8.45
C TRP A 43 16.66 54.00 -7.20
N LEU A 44 16.46 54.60 -6.03
CA LEU A 44 16.32 53.90 -4.75
C LEU A 44 15.10 52.96 -4.72
N GLU A 45 13.92 53.52 -4.97
CA GLU A 45 12.64 52.81 -4.85
C GLU A 45 12.55 51.62 -5.82
N PRO A 46 12.92 51.76 -7.12
CA PRO A 46 12.95 50.62 -8.03
C PRO A 46 13.90 49.51 -7.60
N THR A 47 15.06 49.87 -7.03
CA THR A 47 16.08 48.89 -6.60
C THR A 47 15.60 48.10 -5.39
N ILE A 48 14.98 48.79 -4.42
CA ILE A 48 14.41 48.17 -3.22
C ILE A 48 13.23 47.28 -3.60
N GLY A 49 12.34 47.74 -4.48
CA GLY A 49 11.22 46.95 -4.99
C GLY A 49 11.69 45.69 -5.74
N SER A 50 12.73 45.81 -6.57
CA SER A 50 13.32 44.67 -7.29
C SER A 50 13.95 43.65 -6.33
N LEU A 51 14.70 44.10 -5.33
CA LEU A 51 15.31 43.19 -4.33
C LEU A 51 14.25 42.52 -3.44
N GLY A 52 13.22 43.25 -3.05
CA GLY A 52 12.08 42.72 -2.29
C GLY A 52 11.33 41.65 -3.07
N ASN A 53 11.07 41.86 -4.36
CA ASN A 53 10.42 40.87 -5.22
C ASN A 53 11.29 39.63 -5.45
N LEU A 54 12.60 39.80 -5.61
CA LEU A 54 13.53 38.70 -5.81
C LEU A 54 13.66 37.85 -4.51
N GLY A 55 13.80 38.51 -3.36
CA GLY A 55 13.81 37.84 -2.06
C GLY A 55 12.48 37.15 -1.74
N GLY A 56 11.36 37.84 -1.97
CA GLY A 56 10.02 37.28 -1.80
C GLY A 56 9.75 36.09 -2.74
N GLY A 57 10.24 36.15 -3.98
CA GLY A 57 10.15 35.05 -4.95
C GLY A 57 10.95 33.81 -4.52
N ILE A 58 12.16 34.00 -4.00
CA ILE A 58 12.99 32.89 -3.49
C ILE A 58 12.31 32.25 -2.27
N ILE A 59 11.89 33.04 -1.29
CA ILE A 59 11.21 32.54 -0.08
C ILE A 59 9.91 31.83 -0.47
N GLY A 60 9.10 32.43 -1.34
CA GLY A 60 7.86 31.85 -1.84
C GLY A 60 8.08 30.52 -2.57
N GLY A 61 9.12 30.42 -3.40
CA GLY A 61 9.50 29.19 -4.09
C GLY A 61 9.92 28.08 -3.13
N ILE A 62 10.70 28.39 -2.10
CA ILE A 62 11.11 27.42 -1.06
C ILE A 62 9.89 26.91 -0.29
N VAL A 63 9.01 27.80 0.15
CA VAL A 63 7.80 27.41 0.88
C VAL A 63 6.88 26.57 0.00
N ALA A 64 6.67 26.95 -1.26
CA ALA A 64 5.88 26.17 -2.21
C ALA A 64 6.44 24.76 -2.42
N TYR A 65 7.77 24.64 -2.56
CA TYR A 65 8.43 23.34 -2.68
C TYR A 65 8.24 22.46 -1.42
N ILE A 66 8.35 23.04 -0.23
CA ILE A 66 8.15 22.32 1.04
C ILE A 66 6.70 21.83 1.14
N VAL A 67 5.73 22.70 0.85
CA VAL A 67 4.29 22.35 0.91
C VAL A 67 3.98 21.26 -0.12
N ALA A 68 4.46 21.38 -1.35
CA ALA A 68 4.26 20.38 -2.39
C ALA A 68 4.89 19.03 -1.99
N SER A 69 6.13 19.04 -1.51
CA SER A 69 6.82 17.83 -1.05
C SER A 69 6.07 17.14 0.09
N TYR A 70 5.57 17.91 1.06
CA TYR A 70 4.77 17.39 2.16
C TYR A 70 3.44 16.79 1.68
N GLN A 71 2.75 17.47 0.76
CA GLN A 71 1.49 16.98 0.19
C GLN A 71 1.69 15.67 -0.58
N VAL A 72 2.73 15.58 -1.41
CA VAL A 72 3.08 14.35 -2.14
C VAL A 72 3.34 13.21 -1.16
N ARG A 73 4.21 13.43 -0.16
CA ARG A 73 4.53 12.41 0.84
C ARG A 73 3.28 11.93 1.58
N LYS A 74 2.46 12.84 2.07
CA LYS A 74 1.20 12.50 2.76
C LYS A 74 0.21 11.76 1.86
N SER A 75 0.15 12.11 0.58
CA SER A 75 -0.69 11.41 -0.40
C SER A 75 -0.19 9.98 -0.64
N THR A 76 1.12 9.78 -0.77
CA THR A 76 1.72 8.46 -0.91
C THR A 76 1.47 7.60 0.32
N ASP A 77 1.69 8.14 1.53
CA ASP A 77 1.44 7.43 2.78
C ASP A 77 -0.04 7.01 2.91
N LEU A 78 -0.97 7.88 2.51
CA LEU A 78 -2.40 7.57 2.49
C LEU A 78 -2.72 6.47 1.47
N HIS A 79 -2.14 6.53 0.27
CA HIS A 79 -2.31 5.50 -0.74
C HIS A 79 -1.80 4.14 -0.28
N GLU A 80 -0.63 4.09 0.36
CA GLU A 80 -0.07 2.86 0.92
C GLU A 80 -0.99 2.28 2.01
N GLN A 81 -1.51 3.11 2.92
CA GLN A 81 -2.46 2.65 3.93
C GLN A 81 -3.76 2.12 3.33
N VAL A 82 -4.30 2.79 2.31
CA VAL A 82 -5.51 2.33 1.61
C VAL A 82 -5.24 1.01 0.89
N SER A 83 -4.08 0.88 0.24
CA SER A 83 -3.65 -0.35 -0.43
C SER A 83 -3.58 -1.51 0.57
N LEU A 84 -2.85 -1.32 1.69
CA LEU A 84 -2.72 -2.33 2.74
C LEU A 84 -4.07 -2.77 3.32
N LYS A 85 -5.00 -1.83 3.58
CA LYS A 85 -6.35 -2.16 4.08
C LYS A 85 -7.17 -2.95 3.06
N THR A 86 -7.03 -2.59 1.78
CA THR A 86 -7.72 -3.26 0.68
C THR A 86 -7.20 -4.68 0.52
N THR A 87 -5.87 -4.85 0.44
CA THR A 87 -5.21 -6.15 0.39
C THR A 87 -5.55 -7.01 1.61
N TYR A 88 -5.53 -6.45 2.82
CA TYR A 88 -5.96 -7.15 4.03
C TYR A 88 -7.39 -7.70 3.92
N SER A 89 -8.32 -6.89 3.43
CA SER A 89 -9.73 -7.28 3.27
C SER A 89 -9.87 -8.40 2.24
N MET A 90 -9.18 -8.28 1.10
CA MET A 90 -9.16 -9.31 0.06
C MET A 90 -8.58 -10.63 0.56
N LEU A 91 -7.43 -10.59 1.26
CA LEU A 91 -6.81 -11.79 1.81
C LEU A 91 -7.73 -12.48 2.83
N ARG A 92 -8.47 -11.74 3.66
CA ARG A 92 -9.45 -12.33 4.58
C ARG A 92 -10.60 -13.04 3.87
N LEU A 93 -11.12 -12.47 2.80
CA LEU A 93 -12.16 -13.10 2.00
C LEU A 93 -11.65 -14.37 1.31
N ILE A 94 -10.44 -14.32 0.74
CA ILE A 94 -9.77 -15.49 0.17
C ILE A 94 -9.53 -16.55 1.24
N LYS A 95 -9.09 -16.16 2.44
CA LYS A 95 -8.85 -17.09 3.56
C LYS A 95 -10.11 -17.88 3.88
N GLU A 96 -11.24 -17.18 4.05
CA GLU A 96 -12.52 -17.79 4.37
C GLU A 96 -12.97 -18.78 3.28
N GLU A 97 -12.78 -18.41 2.01
CA GLU A 97 -13.08 -19.30 0.87
C GLU A 97 -12.19 -20.56 0.87
N ILE A 98 -10.90 -20.44 1.20
CA ILE A 98 -10.00 -21.59 1.31
C ILE A 98 -10.38 -22.48 2.49
N ASP A 99 -10.65 -21.89 3.67
CA ASP A 99 -11.08 -22.63 4.86
C ASP A 99 -12.35 -23.44 4.57
N TYR A 100 -13.36 -22.81 3.95
CA TYR A 100 -14.60 -23.46 3.52
C TYR A 100 -14.34 -24.59 2.52
N ASN A 101 -13.53 -24.35 1.48
CA ASN A 101 -13.22 -25.37 0.49
C ASN A 101 -12.48 -26.57 1.10
N ILE A 102 -11.60 -26.35 2.08
CA ILE A 102 -10.92 -27.44 2.81
C ILE A 102 -11.92 -28.27 3.62
N GLU A 103 -12.93 -27.63 4.21
CA GLU A 103 -14.00 -28.33 4.92
C GLU A 103 -14.81 -29.22 3.94
N VAL A 104 -15.19 -28.69 2.78
CA VAL A 104 -15.86 -29.46 1.72
C VAL A 104 -14.98 -30.61 1.22
N LEU A 105 -13.69 -30.38 0.99
CA LEU A 105 -12.76 -31.45 0.59
C LEU A 105 -12.60 -32.50 1.68
N SER A 106 -12.70 -32.11 2.96
CA SER A 106 -12.58 -33.04 4.09
C SER A 106 -13.82 -33.91 4.26
N SER A 107 -15.01 -33.41 3.95
CA SER A 107 -16.24 -34.22 4.00
C SER A 107 -16.32 -35.25 2.87
N LEU A 108 -15.53 -35.07 1.81
CA LEU A 108 -15.44 -35.99 0.68
C LEU A 108 -14.47 -37.17 0.91
N ILE A 109 -13.82 -37.28 2.08
CA ILE A 109 -12.83 -38.33 2.37
C ILE A 109 -13.39 -39.32 3.40
N PRO A 110 -13.44 -40.65 3.11
CA PRO A 110 -12.98 -41.31 1.89
C PRO A 110 -13.91 -41.03 0.69
N TYR A 111 -13.31 -40.84 -0.49
CA TYR A 111 -14.07 -40.52 -1.69
C TYR A 111 -14.79 -41.74 -2.27
N GLU A 112 -16.10 -41.62 -2.36
CA GLU A 112 -16.95 -42.52 -3.11
C GLU A 112 -17.40 -41.86 -4.43
N ASP A 113 -17.40 -42.61 -5.54
CA ASP A 113 -17.81 -42.12 -6.87
C ASP A 113 -19.35 -42.03 -7.00
N THR A 114 -20.00 -41.37 -6.03
CA THR A 114 -21.45 -41.22 -5.92
C THR A 114 -21.91 -39.91 -6.56
N SER A 115 -23.20 -39.84 -6.91
CA SER A 115 -23.82 -38.61 -7.42
C SER A 115 -23.74 -37.46 -6.40
N GLU A 116 -23.87 -37.76 -5.11
CA GLU A 116 -23.80 -36.79 -4.02
C GLU A 116 -22.40 -36.16 -3.91
N HIS A 117 -21.34 -36.96 -3.93
CA HIS A 117 -19.97 -36.45 -3.89
C HIS A 117 -19.63 -35.61 -5.13
N LYS A 118 -20.12 -36.00 -6.31
CA LYS A 118 -19.96 -35.19 -7.54
C LYS A 118 -20.69 -33.86 -7.46
N GLU A 119 -21.86 -33.83 -6.82
CA GLU A 119 -22.62 -32.61 -6.59
C GLU A 119 -21.92 -31.69 -5.59
N LEU A 120 -21.36 -32.22 -4.51
CA LEU A 120 -20.54 -31.46 -3.57
C LEU A 120 -19.35 -30.79 -4.27
N ILE A 121 -18.60 -31.53 -5.09
CA ILE A 121 -17.48 -30.97 -5.85
C ILE A 121 -17.95 -29.86 -6.82
N ASN A 122 -19.04 -30.08 -7.54
CA ASN A 122 -19.51 -29.13 -8.55
C ASN A 122 -20.16 -27.87 -7.99
N SER A 123 -21.01 -28.03 -6.99
CA SER A 123 -21.91 -26.98 -6.50
C SER A 123 -21.36 -26.28 -5.26
N HIS A 124 -20.53 -26.96 -4.47
CA HIS A 124 -20.07 -26.42 -3.18
C HIS A 124 -18.65 -25.89 -3.25
N LEU A 125 -17.73 -26.44 -4.06
CA LEU A 125 -16.40 -25.82 -4.19
C LEU A 125 -16.48 -24.43 -4.82
N GLN A 126 -16.01 -23.43 -4.07
CA GLN A 126 -16.07 -22.01 -4.42
C GLN A 126 -14.75 -21.52 -5.02
N GLU A 127 -14.85 -20.54 -5.91
CA GLU A 127 -13.71 -19.81 -6.49
C GLU A 127 -14.03 -18.31 -6.67
N THR A 128 -15.16 -17.87 -6.12
CA THR A 128 -15.75 -16.56 -6.42
C THR A 128 -14.93 -15.44 -5.81
N GLN A 129 -14.52 -15.58 -4.54
CA GLN A 129 -13.71 -14.57 -3.86
C GLN A 129 -12.33 -14.48 -4.49
N TRP A 130 -11.73 -15.62 -4.85
CA TRP A 130 -10.47 -15.64 -5.60
C TRP A 130 -10.56 -14.91 -6.93
N LEU A 131 -11.57 -15.19 -7.76
CA LEU A 131 -11.73 -14.54 -9.06
C LEU A 131 -11.94 -13.02 -8.93
N ASN A 132 -12.66 -12.58 -7.89
CA ASN A 132 -12.91 -11.15 -7.64
C ASN A 132 -11.69 -10.43 -7.06
N CYS A 133 -10.90 -11.11 -6.23
CA CYS A 133 -9.78 -10.49 -5.51
C CYS A 133 -8.45 -10.58 -6.28
N SER A 134 -8.18 -11.70 -6.95
CA SER A 134 -6.87 -11.99 -7.56
C SER A 134 -6.35 -10.94 -8.54
N PRO A 135 -7.15 -10.27 -9.39
CA PRO A 135 -6.63 -9.23 -10.30
C PRO A 135 -6.14 -7.98 -9.57
N ASN A 136 -6.62 -7.77 -8.34
CA ASN A 136 -6.34 -6.58 -7.54
C ASN A 136 -5.32 -6.85 -6.42
N LEU A 137 -4.80 -8.07 -6.31
CA LEU A 137 -3.72 -8.37 -5.37
C LEU A 137 -2.45 -7.65 -5.84
N GLY A 138 -2.05 -6.65 -5.05
CA GLY A 138 -0.89 -5.81 -5.32
C GLY A 138 0.43 -6.45 -4.86
N PRO A 139 1.54 -5.68 -4.99
CA PRO A 139 2.89 -6.13 -4.63
C PRO A 139 3.08 -6.40 -3.14
N GLU A 140 2.09 -6.09 -2.30
CA GLU A 140 2.10 -6.39 -0.88
C GLU A 140 1.97 -7.90 -0.61
N VAL A 141 1.47 -8.68 -1.57
CA VAL A 141 1.41 -10.15 -1.48
C VAL A 141 2.68 -10.74 -2.08
N SER A 142 3.39 -11.57 -1.32
CA SER A 142 4.60 -12.23 -1.85
C SER A 142 4.29 -13.18 -3.01
N ASP A 143 5.18 -13.24 -4.00
CA ASP A 143 5.07 -14.16 -5.15
C ASP A 143 4.92 -15.62 -4.72
N ALA A 144 5.57 -16.01 -3.61
CA ALA A 144 5.47 -17.34 -3.05
C ALA A 144 4.04 -17.65 -2.57
N THR A 145 3.43 -16.75 -1.80
CA THR A 145 2.03 -16.90 -1.36
C THR A 145 1.08 -16.86 -2.55
N PHE A 146 1.29 -15.94 -3.49
CA PHE A 146 0.47 -15.83 -4.69
C PHE A 146 0.51 -17.11 -5.54
N THR A 147 1.70 -17.71 -5.70
CA THR A 147 1.88 -18.99 -6.41
C THR A 147 1.13 -20.13 -5.71
N LYS A 148 1.19 -20.21 -4.38
CA LYS A 148 0.45 -21.22 -3.60
C LYS A 148 -1.07 -21.08 -3.80
N LEU A 149 -1.59 -19.85 -3.75
CA LEU A 149 -3.00 -19.56 -4.03
C LEU A 149 -3.40 -19.99 -5.44
N CYS A 150 -2.61 -19.61 -6.44
CA CYS A 150 -2.86 -20.01 -7.83
C CYS A 150 -2.89 -21.53 -7.98
N SER A 151 -1.94 -22.26 -7.37
CA SER A 151 -1.90 -23.72 -7.43
C SER A 151 -3.13 -24.36 -6.79
N PHE A 152 -3.56 -23.86 -5.62
CA PHE A 152 -4.78 -24.33 -4.97
C PHE A 152 -6.03 -24.11 -5.85
N TYR A 153 -6.27 -22.89 -6.33
CA TYR A 153 -7.46 -22.60 -7.13
C TYR A 153 -7.44 -23.26 -8.52
N ARG A 154 -6.26 -23.48 -9.11
CA ARG A 154 -6.13 -24.33 -10.30
C ARG A 154 -6.57 -25.76 -10.01
N GLN A 155 -6.17 -26.32 -8.87
CA GLN A 155 -6.57 -27.67 -8.46
C GLN A 155 -8.08 -27.76 -8.21
N ILE A 156 -8.68 -26.74 -7.58
CA ILE A 156 -10.15 -26.65 -7.43
C ILE A 156 -10.84 -26.64 -8.80
N SER A 157 -10.34 -25.84 -9.74
CA SER A 157 -10.88 -25.79 -11.10
C SER A 157 -10.77 -27.13 -11.83
N VAL A 158 -9.65 -27.85 -11.65
CA VAL A 158 -9.47 -29.21 -12.18
C VAL A 158 -10.49 -30.17 -11.56
N LEU A 159 -10.69 -30.15 -10.24
CA LEU A 159 -11.68 -31.00 -9.56
C LEU A 159 -13.10 -30.75 -10.08
N LYS A 160 -13.50 -29.48 -10.21
CA LYS A 160 -14.81 -29.09 -10.77
C LYS A 160 -14.97 -29.51 -12.23
N SER A 161 -13.88 -29.58 -12.99
CA SER A 161 -13.91 -30.03 -14.39
C SER A 161 -14.00 -31.56 -14.50
N SER A 162 -13.29 -32.27 -13.61
CA SER A 162 -13.18 -33.74 -13.58
C SER A 162 -14.38 -34.43 -12.93
N SER A 163 -15.15 -33.71 -12.10
CA SER A 163 -16.38 -34.19 -11.44
C SER A 163 -17.42 -34.80 -12.38
N LYS A 164 -17.43 -34.40 -13.66
CA LYS A 164 -18.34 -34.90 -14.70
C LYS A 164 -18.02 -36.32 -15.14
N PHE A 165 -16.82 -36.80 -14.80
CA PHE A 165 -16.31 -38.10 -15.21
C PHE A 165 -16.03 -38.93 -13.96
N LYS A 166 -14.74 -39.14 -13.66
CA LYS A 166 -14.22 -39.85 -12.50
C LYS A 166 -13.21 -38.93 -11.83
N VAL A 167 -13.41 -38.67 -10.54
CA VAL A 167 -12.44 -37.93 -9.73
C VAL A 167 -11.45 -38.93 -9.16
N ASP A 168 -10.16 -38.62 -9.32
CA ASP A 168 -9.08 -39.36 -8.68
C ASP A 168 -8.98 -38.93 -7.21
N PRO A 169 -9.13 -39.84 -6.22
CA PRO A 169 -9.00 -39.52 -4.81
C PRO A 169 -7.69 -38.80 -4.46
N ASP A 170 -6.59 -39.12 -5.14
CA ASP A 170 -5.28 -38.49 -4.90
C ASP A 170 -5.31 -36.99 -5.20
N LEU A 171 -6.19 -36.54 -6.11
CA LEU A 171 -6.38 -35.12 -6.43
C LEU A 171 -7.13 -34.37 -5.32
N LEU A 172 -7.97 -35.04 -4.55
CA LEU A 172 -8.68 -34.45 -3.40
C LEU A 172 -7.70 -34.22 -2.25
N ASP A 173 -6.88 -35.21 -1.94
CA ASP A 173 -5.83 -35.09 -0.92
C ASP A 173 -4.79 -34.05 -1.32
N ALA A 174 -4.38 -34.01 -2.60
CA ALA A 174 -3.50 -32.97 -3.11
C ALA A 174 -4.12 -31.57 -3.00
N ALA A 175 -5.40 -31.39 -3.35
CA ALA A 175 -6.09 -30.11 -3.21
C ALA A 175 -6.15 -29.64 -1.76
N LYS A 176 -6.45 -30.54 -0.83
CA LYS A 176 -6.48 -30.25 0.60
C LYS A 176 -5.11 -29.86 1.13
N SER A 177 -4.05 -30.57 0.73
CA SER A 177 -2.67 -30.23 1.08
C SER A 177 -2.26 -28.85 0.55
N LEU A 178 -2.58 -28.56 -0.71
CA LEU A 178 -2.34 -27.25 -1.33
C LEU A 178 -3.10 -26.13 -0.61
N GLY A 179 -4.36 -26.37 -0.21
CA GLY A 179 -5.16 -25.44 0.56
C GLY A 179 -4.52 -25.10 1.91
N ASN A 180 -4.09 -26.11 2.67
CA ASN A 180 -3.39 -25.91 3.95
C ASN A 180 -2.09 -25.12 3.78
N ASN A 181 -1.31 -25.42 2.74
CA ASN A 181 -0.06 -24.70 2.44
C ASN A 181 -0.33 -23.24 2.05
N ALA A 182 -1.40 -22.98 1.31
CA ALA A 182 -1.82 -21.64 0.93
C ALA A 182 -2.31 -20.83 2.15
N LEU A 183 -3.08 -21.46 3.05
CA LEU A 183 -3.53 -20.85 4.31
C LEU A 183 -2.37 -20.45 5.20
N GLU A 184 -1.34 -21.29 5.34
CA GLU A 184 -0.15 -20.96 6.12
C GLU A 184 0.52 -19.69 5.59
N GLY A 185 0.76 -19.63 4.27
CA GLY A 185 1.36 -18.45 3.62
C GLY A 185 0.48 -17.19 3.76
N LEU A 186 -0.83 -17.37 3.71
CA LEU A 186 -1.80 -16.27 3.80
C LEU A 186 -1.93 -15.75 5.23
N ASN A 187 -1.92 -16.62 6.24
CA ASN A 187 -1.93 -16.23 7.66
C ASN A 187 -0.70 -15.40 8.02
N ASN A 188 0.48 -15.81 7.56
CA ASN A 188 1.71 -15.04 7.75
C ASN A 188 1.61 -13.64 7.13
N MET A 189 1.06 -13.55 5.90
CA MET A 189 0.84 -12.27 5.23
C MET A 189 -0.16 -11.37 5.94
N ILE A 190 -1.29 -11.94 6.40
CA ILE A 190 -2.30 -11.20 7.17
C ILE A 190 -1.68 -10.64 8.46
N GLN A 191 -0.87 -11.42 9.18
CA GLN A 191 -0.18 -10.94 10.38
C GLN A 191 0.80 -9.81 10.08
N GLU A 192 1.57 -9.93 9.00
CA GLU A 192 2.51 -8.87 8.60
C GLU A 192 1.78 -7.57 8.24
N ILE A 193 0.71 -7.65 7.44
CA ILE A 193 -0.09 -6.48 7.06
C ILE A 193 -0.77 -5.88 8.29
N THR A 194 -1.31 -6.70 9.19
CA THR A 194 -1.91 -6.22 10.45
C THR A 194 -0.89 -5.46 11.29
N ARG A 195 0.36 -5.95 11.38
CA ARG A 195 1.44 -5.26 12.06
C ARG A 195 1.77 -3.93 11.40
N LYS A 196 1.79 -3.85 10.06
CA LYS A 196 2.00 -2.61 9.31
C LYS A 196 0.85 -1.60 9.51
N LEU A 197 -0.38 -2.06 9.65
CA LEU A 197 -1.56 -1.20 9.88
C LEU A 197 -1.65 -0.64 11.30
N ASN A 198 -1.04 -1.32 12.28
CA ASN A 198 -1.07 -0.92 13.69
C ASN A 198 0.13 -0.06 14.12
N ASN A 199 1.14 0.10 13.26
CA ASN A 199 2.31 0.96 13.48
C ASN A 199 2.12 2.33 12.81
#